data_AF-A0A924LW60-F1
#
_entry.id   AF-A0A924LW60-F1
#
_cell.length_a   1.000
_cell.length_b   1.000
_cell.length_c   1.000
_cell.angle_alpha   90.00
_cell.angle_beta   90.00
_cell.angle_gamma   90.00
#
_symmetry.space_group_name_H-M   'P 1'
#
loop_
_entity.id
_entity.type
_entity.pdbx_description
1 polymer ?
#
loop_
_entity_poly.entity_id
_entity_poly.type
_entity_poly.pdbx_seq_one_letter_code
_entity_poly.pdbx_strand_id
1 'polypeptide(L)'
;MTPVPRHADKLTHDSIVTPAAFAQHHDGGGWLGGFAPPRVAIMLYHRGLAEHLVATRDAVHVPYMFADHFLLGETSGQVAVVANFGIGAPSATLVMEDLVHAGVTTVLSVGTSGALQPDLAPGELVLIDEAIRDEGTSH
;
A
#
# COMPACT_ATOMS: atom_id res chain seq x y z
N MET A 1 -9.58 -14.93 -23.25
CA MET A 1 -11.06 -14.81 -23.21
C MET A 1 -11.35 -13.39 -22.76
N THR A 2 -11.93 -12.53 -23.60
CA THR A 2 -12.23 -11.13 -23.22
C THR A 2 -13.29 -11.15 -22.12
N PRO A 3 -13.08 -10.53 -20.94
CA PRO A 3 -14.11 -10.44 -19.93
C PRO A 3 -15.32 -9.74 -20.55
N VAL A 4 -16.43 -10.45 -20.72
CA VAL A 4 -17.65 -9.85 -21.26
C VAL A 4 -18.39 -9.23 -20.08
N PRO A 5 -18.45 -7.90 -19.96
CA PRO A 5 -19.28 -7.29 -18.93
C PRO A 5 -20.73 -7.76 -19.11
N ARG A 6 -21.41 -8.06 -18.00
CA ARG A 6 -22.82 -8.53 -18.00
C ARG A 6 -23.76 -7.57 -18.76
N HIS A 7 -23.36 -6.32 -18.93
CA HIS A 7 -24.04 -5.29 -19.71
C HIS A 7 -23.09 -4.74 -20.77
N ALA A 8 -23.51 -4.76 -22.04
CA ALA A 8 -22.67 -4.41 -23.19
C ALA A 8 -22.20 -2.94 -23.18
N ASP A 9 -22.96 -2.08 -22.51
CA ASP A 9 -22.79 -0.65 -22.31
C ASP A 9 -22.10 -0.30 -20.98
N LYS A 10 -21.69 -1.28 -20.17
CA LYS A 10 -21.05 -1.02 -18.86
C LYS A 10 -19.89 -0.03 -18.95
N LEU A 11 -19.10 -0.11 -20.01
CA LEU A 11 -17.89 0.70 -20.19
C LEU A 11 -18.16 2.09 -20.78
N THR A 12 -19.39 2.37 -21.24
CA THR A 12 -19.76 3.64 -21.88
C THR A 12 -20.56 4.57 -20.96
N HIS A 13 -20.85 4.14 -19.73
CA HIS A 13 -21.55 4.97 -18.76
C HIS A 13 -20.59 5.91 -18.05
N ASP A 14 -21.03 7.15 -17.86
CA ASP A 14 -20.32 8.08 -16.99
C ASP A 14 -20.33 7.56 -15.55
N SER A 15 -19.19 7.70 -14.87
CA SER A 15 -19.11 7.34 -13.46
C SER A 15 -19.92 8.33 -12.62
N ILE A 16 -20.85 7.81 -11.81
CA ILE A 16 -21.64 8.61 -10.86
C ILE A 16 -20.72 9.21 -9.78
N VAL A 17 -19.65 8.50 -9.40
CA VAL A 17 -18.63 8.96 -8.46
C VAL A 17 -17.32 9.10 -9.22
N THR A 18 -16.83 10.33 -9.36
CA THR A 18 -15.53 10.57 -9.98
C THR A 18 -14.40 10.32 -8.98
N PRO A 19 -13.19 9.96 -9.43
CA PRO A 19 -12.03 9.84 -8.54
C PRO A 19 -11.78 11.13 -7.73
N ALA A 20 -11.95 12.31 -8.36
CA ALA A 20 -11.81 13.59 -7.69
C ALA A 20 -12.87 13.82 -6.60
N ALA A 21 -14.13 13.43 -6.85
CA ALA A 21 -15.20 13.54 -5.84
C ALA A 21 -14.98 12.57 -4.68
N PHE A 22 -14.47 11.35 -4.95
CA PHE A 22 -14.09 10.40 -3.92
C PHE A 22 -12.94 10.94 -3.05
N ALA A 23 -11.89 11.47 -3.68
CA ALA A 23 -10.76 12.09 -2.99
C ALA A 23 -11.20 13.29 -2.12
N GLN A 24 -11.98 14.22 -2.66
CA GLN A 24 -12.49 15.38 -1.91
C GLN A 24 -13.34 15.00 -0.70
N HIS A 25 -14.18 13.97 -0.83
CA HIS A 25 -14.94 13.45 0.30
C HIS A 25 -14.01 12.91 1.41
N HIS A 26 -12.90 12.30 1.01
CA HIS A 26 -11.90 11.74 1.90
C HIS A 26 -11.04 12.82 2.59
N ASP A 27 -10.66 13.86 1.85
CA ASP A 27 -9.84 14.97 2.35
C ASP A 27 -10.57 15.87 3.35
N GLY A 28 -11.91 15.82 3.39
CA GLY A 28 -12.75 16.64 4.28
C GLY A 28 -12.46 16.48 5.78
N GLY A 29 -11.78 15.40 6.19
CA GLY A 29 -11.32 15.16 7.56
C GLY A 29 -9.80 15.32 7.77
N GLY A 30 -9.04 15.66 6.73
CA GLY A 30 -7.58 15.58 6.71
C GLY A 30 -7.05 14.14 6.57
N TRP A 31 -5.86 13.99 6.01
CA TRP A 31 -5.21 12.68 5.89
C TRP A 31 -4.99 12.05 7.27
N LEU A 32 -5.26 10.73 7.40
CA LEU A 32 -5.14 10.00 8.68
C LEU A 32 -5.94 10.60 9.87
N GLY A 33 -7.00 11.37 9.63
CA GLY A 33 -7.72 12.05 10.72
C GLY A 33 -6.98 13.28 11.27
N GLY A 34 -6.23 13.98 10.40
CA GLY A 34 -5.58 15.26 10.70
C GLY A 34 -4.06 15.19 10.90
N PHE A 35 -3.43 14.04 10.64
CA PHE A 35 -1.97 13.92 10.67
C PHE A 35 -1.36 14.43 9.35
N ALA A 36 -0.13 14.93 9.45
CA ALA A 36 0.66 15.23 8.26
C ALA A 36 1.05 13.92 7.55
N PRO A 37 1.05 13.90 6.20
CA PRO A 37 1.55 12.78 5.42
C PRO A 37 3.02 12.45 5.78
N PRO A 38 3.39 11.18 5.99
CA PRO A 38 4.77 10.78 6.18
C PRO A 38 5.49 10.98 4.86
N ARG A 39 6.78 11.26 4.94
CA ARG A 39 7.62 11.32 3.73
C ARG A 39 7.82 9.92 3.14
N VAL A 40 7.89 8.90 4.00
CA VAL A 40 8.21 7.52 3.64
C VAL A 40 7.12 6.57 4.15
N ALA A 41 6.68 5.64 3.29
CA ALA A 41 5.83 4.53 3.67
C ALA A 41 6.54 3.19 3.44
N ILE A 42 6.49 2.31 4.43
CA ILE A 42 6.97 0.93 4.34
C ILE A 42 5.75 0.02 4.23
N MET A 43 5.45 -0.46 3.03
CA MET A 43 4.41 -1.45 2.79
C MET A 43 4.91 -2.83 3.26
N LEU A 44 4.39 -3.28 4.40
CA LEU A 44 4.82 -4.49 5.07
C LEU A 44 3.77 -5.60 4.93
N TYR A 45 4.11 -6.64 4.17
CA TYR A 45 3.21 -7.76 3.90
C TYR A 45 3.20 -8.80 5.03
N HIS A 46 4.27 -8.87 5.83
CA HIS A 46 4.42 -9.90 6.85
C HIS A 46 3.70 -9.51 8.16
N ARG A 47 2.53 -10.10 8.40
CA ARG A 47 1.67 -9.81 9.56
C ARG A 47 2.39 -9.92 10.91
N GLY A 48 3.15 -11.01 11.13
CA GLY A 48 3.85 -11.20 12.41
C GLY A 48 4.94 -10.15 12.66
N LEU A 49 5.49 -9.55 11.59
CA LEU A 49 6.47 -8.48 11.72
C LEU A 49 5.77 -7.14 12.03
N ALA A 50 4.61 -6.89 11.45
CA ALA A 50 3.77 -5.75 11.81
C ALA A 50 3.34 -5.82 13.28
N GLU A 51 2.87 -6.99 13.74
CA GLU A 51 2.50 -7.22 15.15
C GLU A 51 3.70 -7.02 16.09
N HIS A 52 4.86 -7.55 15.73
CA HIS A 52 6.09 -7.35 16.51
C HIS A 52 6.50 -5.87 16.57
N LEU A 53 6.38 -5.14 15.46
CA LEU A 53 6.68 -3.72 15.42
C LEU A 53 5.79 -2.94 16.39
N VAL A 54 4.48 -3.17 16.35
CA VAL A 54 3.53 -2.54 17.28
C VAL A 54 3.85 -2.89 18.74
N ALA A 55 4.30 -4.12 19.00
CA ALA A 55 4.63 -4.55 20.36
C ALA A 55 5.97 -4.00 20.89
N THR A 56 6.87 -3.55 20.01
CA THR A 56 8.27 -3.25 20.39
C THR A 56 8.74 -1.84 20.06
N ARG A 57 7.99 -1.09 19.24
CA ARG A 57 8.35 0.26 18.81
C ARG A 57 7.36 1.29 19.35
N ASP A 58 7.84 2.51 19.51
CA ASP A 58 6.98 3.66 19.72
C ASP A 58 6.29 3.99 18.40
N ALA A 59 5.02 3.59 18.28
CA ALA A 59 4.25 3.80 17.07
C ALA A 59 2.81 4.17 17.38
N VAL A 60 2.29 5.16 16.65
CA VAL A 60 0.88 5.54 16.70
C VAL A 60 0.14 4.78 15.60
N HIS A 61 -0.76 3.89 16.01
CA HIS A 61 -1.68 3.22 15.08
C HIS A 61 -2.75 4.20 14.64
N VAL A 62 -2.87 4.35 13.32
CA VAL A 62 -3.91 5.13 12.68
C VAL A 62 -4.61 4.24 11.65
N PRO A 63 -5.86 3.83 11.90
CA PRO A 63 -6.62 3.10 10.90
C PRO A 63 -7.03 4.08 9.79
N TYR A 64 -6.70 3.74 8.54
CA TYR A 64 -7.09 4.55 7.40
C TYR A 64 -7.15 3.70 6.15
N MET A 65 -8.27 3.83 5.43
CA MET A 65 -8.58 3.21 4.14
C MET A 65 -7.84 1.90 3.81
N PHE A 66 -8.51 0.77 4.01
CA PHE A 66 -8.03 -0.58 3.61
C PHE A 66 -6.71 -1.06 4.24
N ALA A 67 -6.02 -0.28 5.05
CA ALA A 67 -4.75 -0.65 5.68
C ALA A 67 -4.63 -0.12 7.11
N ASP A 68 -3.76 -0.76 7.89
CA ASP A 68 -3.28 -0.21 9.16
C ASP A 68 -2.03 0.63 8.90
N HIS A 69 -2.01 1.85 9.43
CA HIS A 69 -0.85 2.73 9.37
C HIS A 69 -0.25 2.87 10.76
N PHE A 70 1.06 2.68 10.89
CA PHE A 70 1.79 2.84 12.15
C PHE A 70 2.84 3.93 11.96
N LEU A 71 2.56 5.12 12.47
CA LEU A 71 3.49 6.26 12.42
C LEU A 71 4.58 6.05 13.47
N LEU A 72 5.85 5.99 13.02
CA LEU A 72 6.99 5.71 13.89
C LEU A 72 7.43 6.95 14.67
N GLY A 73 7.34 6.89 16.00
CA GLY A 73 7.64 8.00 16.91
C GLY A 73 9.09 8.44 16.86
N GLU A 74 10.03 7.51 16.70
CA GLU A 74 11.47 7.78 16.55
C GLU A 74 11.80 8.59 15.29
N THR A 75 10.88 8.63 14.33
CA THR A 75 11.00 9.42 13.10
C THR A 75 10.20 10.72 13.14
N SER A 76 9.62 11.07 14.30
CA SER A 76 8.64 12.15 14.42
C SER A 76 7.48 12.00 13.42
N GLY A 77 7.03 10.76 13.18
CA GLY A 77 5.96 10.44 12.23
C GLY A 77 6.33 10.59 10.75
N GLN A 78 7.61 10.80 10.41
CA GLN A 78 8.04 10.92 9.01
C GLN A 78 8.06 9.59 8.25
N VAL A 79 8.03 8.47 8.97
CA VAL A 79 7.94 7.11 8.42
C VAL A 79 6.67 6.45 8.95
N ALA A 80 5.88 5.91 8.04
CA ALA A 80 4.76 5.02 8.36
C ALA A 80 5.08 3.58 7.95
N VAL A 81 4.73 2.62 8.80
CA VAL A 81 4.59 1.23 8.38
C VAL A 81 3.14 0.98 8.03
N VAL A 82 2.90 0.51 6.81
CA VAL A 82 1.57 0.25 6.27
C VAL A 82 1.41 -1.26 6.17
N ALA A 83 0.44 -1.84 6.88
CA ALA A 83 0.25 -3.28 6.98
C ALA A 83 -1.23 -3.65 6.79
N ASN A 84 -1.52 -4.96 6.76
CA ASN A 84 -2.88 -5.50 6.71
C ASN A 84 -3.73 -5.06 5.50
N PHE A 85 -3.08 -4.63 4.41
CA PHE A 85 -3.73 -4.17 3.18
C PHE A 85 -4.09 -5.28 2.18
N GLY A 86 -3.83 -6.54 2.53
CA GLY A 86 -4.07 -7.70 1.66
C GLY A 86 -2.86 -8.10 0.82
N ILE A 87 -3.04 -9.09 -0.06
CA ILE A 87 -2.00 -9.67 -0.91
C ILE A 87 -2.39 -9.52 -2.37
N GLY A 88 -1.39 -9.25 -3.21
CA GLY A 88 -1.54 -9.14 -4.66
C GLY A 88 -1.41 -7.70 -5.16
N ALA A 89 -1.11 -7.56 -6.44
CA ALA A 89 -0.84 -6.27 -7.04
C ALA A 89 -2.04 -5.30 -7.07
N PRO A 90 -3.31 -5.74 -7.20
CA PRO A 90 -4.46 -4.83 -7.07
C PRO A 90 -4.52 -4.16 -5.69
N SER A 91 -4.33 -4.93 -4.61
CA SER A 91 -4.29 -4.41 -3.24
C SER A 91 -3.11 -3.48 -3.00
N ALA A 92 -1.92 -3.86 -3.48
CA ALA A 92 -0.72 -3.05 -3.35
C ALA A 92 -0.85 -1.71 -4.10
N THR A 93 -1.38 -1.75 -5.33
CA THR A 93 -1.59 -0.55 -6.15
C THR A 93 -2.62 0.37 -5.50
N LEU A 94 -3.72 -0.17 -4.98
CA LEU A 94 -4.73 0.63 -4.28
C LEU A 94 -4.13 1.45 -3.13
N VAL A 95 -3.33 0.81 -2.27
CA VAL A 95 -2.67 1.49 -1.15
C VAL A 95 -1.59 2.45 -1.64
N MET A 96 -0.81 2.08 -2.66
CA MET A 96 0.21 2.95 -3.21
C MET A 96 -0.37 4.24 -3.80
N GLU A 97 -1.49 4.14 -4.53
CA GLU A 97 -2.21 5.30 -5.07
C GLU A 97 -2.72 6.23 -3.96
N ASP A 98 -3.26 5.67 -2.88
CA ASP A 98 -3.68 6.45 -1.70
C ASP A 98 -2.51 7.16 -1.02
N LEU A 99 -1.38 6.46 -0.83
CA LEU A 99 -0.16 7.05 -0.26
C LEU A 99 0.40 8.17 -1.15
N VAL A 100 0.44 7.98 -2.46
CA VAL A 100 0.90 9.01 -3.41
C VAL A 100 -0.05 10.21 -3.39
N HIS A 101 -1.36 9.97 -3.38
CA HIS A 101 -2.35 11.04 -3.28
C HIS A 101 -2.20 11.85 -2.00
N ALA A 102 -1.88 11.19 -0.89
CA ALA A 102 -1.57 11.82 0.38
C ALA A 102 -0.29 12.66 0.38
N GLY A 103 0.61 12.47 -0.59
CA GLY A 103 1.88 13.19 -0.66
C GLY A 103 3.09 12.40 -0.13
N VAL A 104 2.95 11.08 0.06
CA VAL A 104 4.11 10.21 0.30
C VAL A 104 5.01 10.23 -0.94
N THR A 105 6.31 10.39 -0.72
CA THR A 105 7.30 10.53 -1.82
C THR A 105 8.24 9.34 -1.96
N THR A 106 8.23 8.45 -0.98
CA THR A 106 9.10 7.27 -0.98
C THR A 106 8.31 6.08 -0.43
N VAL A 107 8.25 5.01 -1.22
CA VAL A 107 7.59 3.77 -0.82
C VAL A 107 8.60 2.63 -0.84
N LEU A 108 8.65 1.86 0.25
CA LEU A 108 9.44 0.64 0.39
C LEU A 108 8.48 -0.54 0.49
N SER A 109 8.61 -1.52 -0.40
CA SER A 109 7.85 -2.77 -0.31
C SER A 109 8.70 -3.82 0.40
N VAL A 110 8.20 -4.34 1.52
CA VAL A 110 8.90 -5.31 2.36
C VAL A 110 8.03 -6.54 2.55
N GLY A 111 8.48 -7.65 1.97
CA GLY A 111 7.77 -8.91 2.00
C GLY A 111 8.72 -10.10 1.94
N THR A 112 8.14 -11.25 1.68
CA THR A 112 8.85 -12.52 1.50
C THR A 112 8.58 -13.03 0.10
N SER A 113 9.56 -13.67 -0.52
CA SER A 113 9.44 -14.27 -1.85
C SER A 113 10.07 -15.65 -1.89
N GLY A 114 9.65 -16.47 -2.85
CA GLY A 114 10.44 -17.62 -3.28
C GLY A 114 11.70 -17.17 -4.03
N ALA A 115 12.73 -18.00 -4.01
CA ALA A 115 13.95 -17.79 -4.79
C ALA A 115 13.91 -18.61 -6.09
N LEU A 116 14.36 -18.01 -7.19
CA LEU A 116 14.58 -18.69 -8.46
C LEU A 116 16.07 -18.97 -8.72
N GLN A 117 16.96 -18.33 -7.96
CA GLN A 117 18.40 -18.57 -8.02
C GLN A 117 18.75 -19.71 -7.06
N PRO A 118 19.42 -20.78 -7.54
CA PRO A 118 19.70 -21.96 -6.73
C PRO A 118 20.67 -21.69 -5.58
N ASP A 119 21.47 -20.63 -5.69
CA ASP A 119 22.48 -20.25 -4.70
C ASP A 119 21.91 -19.41 -3.54
N LEU A 120 20.63 -19.01 -3.61
CA LEU A 120 19.97 -18.29 -2.53
C LEU A 120 19.47 -19.25 -1.45
N ALA A 121 19.83 -18.98 -0.20
CA ALA A 121 19.37 -19.73 0.96
C ALA A 121 18.09 -19.13 1.57
N PRO A 122 17.22 -19.94 2.20
CA PRO A 122 16.09 -19.43 2.95
C PRO A 122 16.52 -18.43 4.05
N GLY A 123 15.86 -17.27 4.07
CA GLY A 123 16.13 -16.21 5.04
C GLY A 123 17.15 -15.16 4.58
N GLU A 124 17.75 -15.31 3.39
CA GLU A 124 18.57 -14.25 2.81
C GLU A 124 17.75 -13.01 2.46
N LEU A 125 18.38 -11.85 2.61
CA LEU A 125 17.82 -10.56 2.25
C LEU A 125 18.24 -10.21 0.83
N VAL A 126 17.27 -9.90 -0.02
CA VAL A 126 17.49 -9.52 -1.41
C VAL A 126 16.95 -8.11 -1.61
N LEU A 127 17.81 -7.23 -2.12
CA LEU A 127 17.40 -5.93 -2.64
C LEU A 127 17.01 -6.12 -4.11
N ILE A 128 15.78 -5.77 -4.45
CA ILE A 128 15.24 -5.90 -5.80
C ILE A 128 15.29 -4.51 -6.45
N ASP A 129 15.94 -4.41 -7.61
CA ASP A 129 16.01 -3.21 -8.44
C ASP A 129 14.96 -3.20 -9.55
N GLU A 130 14.62 -4.37 -10.09
CA GLU A 130 13.66 -4.55 -11.18
C GLU A 130 12.70 -5.73 -10.96
N ALA A 131 11.52 -5.68 -11.58
CA ALA A 131 10.52 -6.74 -11.49
C ALA A 131 9.87 -7.04 -12.86
N ILE A 132 9.60 -8.33 -13.11
CA ILE A 132 8.82 -8.76 -14.27
C ILE A 132 7.34 -8.45 -14.01
N ARG A 133 6.68 -7.81 -14.97
CA ARG A 133 5.30 -7.34 -14.87
C ARG A 133 4.29 -8.42 -15.24
N ASP A 134 4.28 -9.51 -14.48
CA ASP A 134 3.36 -10.64 -14.64
C ASP A 134 2.22 -10.60 -13.60
N GLU A 135 1.86 -9.40 -13.12
CA GLU A 135 0.89 -9.20 -12.05
C GLU A 135 -0.48 -8.65 -12.51
N GLY A 136 -0.57 -8.11 -13.73
CA GLY A 136 -1.82 -7.77 -14.41
C GLY A 136 -2.49 -6.43 -14.04
N THR A 137 -1.94 -5.68 -13.08
CA THR A 137 -2.40 -4.33 -12.69
C THR A 137 -1.62 -3.24 -13.43
N SER A 138 -0.34 -3.47 -13.67
CA SER A 138 0.54 -2.53 -14.33
C SER A 138 0.47 -2.70 -15.87
N HIS A 139 0.52 -1.58 -16.62
CA HIS A 139 0.44 -1.52 -18.10
C HIS A 139 1.78 -1.29 -18.83
#